data_AF-A0A158NXI6-F1
#
_entry.id   AF-A0A158NXI6-F1
#
_cell.length_a   1.000
_cell.length_b   1.000
_cell.length_c   1.000
_cell.angle_alpha   90.00
_cell.angle_beta   90.00
_cell.angle_gamma   90.00
#
_symmetry.space_group_name_H-M   'P 1'
#
loop_
_entity.id
_entity.type
_entity.pdbx_description
1 polymer ?
#
loop_
_entity_poly.entity_id
_entity_poly.type
_entity_poly.pdbx_seq_one_letter_code
_entity_poly.pdbx_strand_id
1 'polypeptide(L)'
;MIVEDWVKLKNAEERNIMIRRAQSARIIITFAYCIMGIGCFFLIVLPSFGISMRDTTNITDPGRPMPLQTYYIYDVTKSPQYELTFISQSIYIIIAMMSYSGIDNFLGLLVFHICGQLDILKNRLTNLDKCKNSHKILNSCITRHRRLLRVIDIIEDTYNVILLFLFVYFAILFAFYGFRIITLFDEGNNISFSHLVYFASTVINIFAHMCLYCALGEILVAQCNKIYYAAYSKWYTMNSKETQNLLILMIRGSKPVYLTAGKVFPVTMATFCS
;
A
#
# COMPACT_ATOMS: atom_id res chain seq x y z
N MET A 1 1.40 19.45 -8.12
CA MET A 1 1.93 18.44 -9.07
C MET A 1 0.86 17.56 -9.72
N ILE A 2 0.15 16.69 -8.99
CA ILE A 2 -0.78 15.73 -9.62
C ILE A 2 -1.84 16.45 -10.45
N VAL A 3 -2.47 17.49 -9.89
CA VAL A 3 -3.46 18.33 -10.60
C VAL A 3 -2.87 18.94 -11.87
N GLU A 4 -1.69 19.56 -11.80
CA GLU A 4 -0.99 20.10 -12.98
C GLU A 4 -0.76 19.03 -14.04
N ASP A 5 -0.34 17.83 -13.60
CA ASP A 5 -0.11 16.71 -14.49
C ASP A 5 -1.40 16.28 -15.17
N TRP A 6 -2.56 16.30 -14.52
CA TRP A 6 -3.85 15.98 -15.13
C TRP A 6 -4.38 17.08 -16.06
N VAL A 7 -4.21 18.34 -15.71
CA VAL A 7 -4.70 19.51 -16.48
C VAL A 7 -3.87 19.77 -17.73
N LYS A 8 -2.58 19.42 -17.74
CA LYS A 8 -1.71 19.64 -18.89
C LYS A 8 -2.28 18.99 -20.17
N LEU A 9 -2.20 19.72 -21.29
CA LEU A 9 -2.59 19.22 -22.61
C LEU A 9 -1.77 17.97 -22.96
N LYS A 10 -2.46 16.89 -23.31
CA LYS A 10 -1.89 15.56 -23.54
C LYS A 10 -2.48 14.91 -24.77
N ASN A 11 -1.70 14.03 -25.39
CA ASN A 11 -2.17 13.17 -26.46
C ASN A 11 -3.11 12.10 -25.89
N ALA A 12 -3.99 11.53 -26.72
CA ALA A 12 -4.95 10.51 -26.30
C ALA A 12 -4.27 9.29 -25.65
N GLU A 13 -3.11 8.87 -26.19
CA GLU A 13 -2.30 7.78 -25.64
C GLU A 13 -1.83 8.07 -24.20
N GLU A 14 -1.28 9.26 -23.96
CA GLU A 14 -0.78 9.65 -22.63
C GLU A 14 -1.90 9.72 -21.60
N ARG A 15 -3.07 10.23 -22.01
CA ARG A 15 -4.27 10.24 -21.18
C ARG A 15 -4.73 8.82 -20.84
N ASN A 16 -4.74 7.91 -21.82
CA ASN A 16 -5.12 6.52 -21.61
C ASN A 16 -4.16 5.80 -20.65
N ILE A 17 -2.86 6.07 -20.72
CA ILE A 17 -1.87 5.52 -19.77
C ILE A 17 -2.20 5.96 -18.34
N MET A 18 -2.47 7.25 -18.12
CA MET A 18 -2.81 7.76 -16.79
C MET A 18 -4.12 7.16 -16.26
N ILE A 19 -5.16 7.09 -17.10
CA ILE A 19 -6.46 6.48 -16.72
C ILE A 19 -6.27 5.02 -16.35
N ARG A 20 -5.55 4.24 -17.17
CA ARG A 20 -5.28 2.82 -16.91
C ARG A 20 -4.56 2.62 -15.58
N ARG A 21 -3.52 3.42 -15.28
CA ARG A 21 -2.80 3.35 -14.01
C ARG A 21 -3.68 3.73 -12.82
N ALA A 22 -4.50 4.76 -12.96
CA ALA A 22 -5.47 5.15 -11.94
C ALA A 22 -6.53 4.06 -11.70
N GLN A 23 -6.99 3.37 -12.75
CA GLN A 23 -7.91 2.23 -12.64
C GLN A 23 -7.25 1.04 -11.93
N SER A 24 -6.02 0.69 -12.29
CA SER A 24 -5.27 -0.37 -11.58
C SER A 24 -5.11 -0.05 -10.09
N ALA A 25 -4.75 1.20 -9.76
CA ALA A 25 -4.67 1.65 -8.36
C ALA A 25 -6.01 1.50 -7.64
N ARG A 26 -7.12 1.95 -8.27
CA ARG A 26 -8.47 1.83 -7.71
C ARG A 26 -8.87 0.38 -7.47
N ILE A 27 -8.59 -0.54 -8.40
CA ILE A 27 -8.92 -1.95 -8.24
C ILE A 27 -8.18 -2.55 -7.03
N ILE A 28 -6.88 -2.27 -6.90
CA ILE A 28 -6.06 -2.74 -5.76
C ILE A 28 -6.58 -2.17 -4.44
N ILE A 29 -6.88 -0.87 -4.41
CA ILE A 29 -7.42 -0.17 -3.22
C ILE A 29 -8.79 -0.75 -2.84
N THR A 30 -9.68 -0.96 -3.80
CA THR A 30 -11.00 -1.57 -3.54
C THR A 30 -10.84 -2.97 -2.96
N PHE A 31 -9.93 -3.78 -3.52
CA PHE A 31 -9.65 -5.11 -3.00
C PHE A 31 -9.11 -5.08 -1.56
N ALA A 32 -8.19 -4.17 -1.25
CA ALA A 32 -7.69 -3.97 0.11
C ALA A 32 -8.82 -3.59 1.09
N TYR A 33 -9.71 -2.66 0.69
CA TYR A 33 -10.89 -2.31 1.47
C TYR A 33 -11.85 -3.47 1.68
N CYS A 34 -12.07 -4.31 0.67
CA CYS A 34 -12.93 -5.49 0.81
C CYS A 34 -12.35 -6.46 1.85
N ILE A 35 -11.05 -6.73 1.82
CA ILE A 35 -10.38 -7.60 2.80
C ILE A 35 -10.46 -7.01 4.22
N MET A 36 -10.26 -5.70 4.37
CA MET A 36 -10.43 -4.98 5.63
C MET A 36 -11.88 -5.01 6.14
N GLY A 37 -12.83 -4.87 5.21
CA GLY A 37 -14.27 -4.92 5.49
C GLY A 37 -14.73 -6.27 6.04
N ILE A 38 -14.15 -7.37 5.58
CA ILE A 38 -14.42 -8.71 6.14
C ILE A 38 -14.04 -8.77 7.62
N GLY A 39 -12.87 -8.22 7.99
CA GLY A 39 -12.45 -8.14 9.40
C GLY A 39 -13.41 -7.31 10.25
N CYS A 40 -13.85 -6.15 9.73
CA CYS A 40 -14.83 -5.29 10.41
C CYS A 40 -16.19 -5.97 10.55
N PHE A 41 -16.63 -6.72 9.53
CA PHE A 41 -17.86 -7.51 9.59
C PHE A 41 -17.81 -8.50 10.75
N PHE A 42 -16.71 -9.25 10.90
CA PHE A 42 -16.58 -10.18 12.01
C PHE A 42 -16.57 -9.50 13.38
N LEU A 43 -15.87 -8.36 13.51
CA LEU A 43 -15.77 -7.63 14.78
C LEU A 43 -17.08 -6.98 15.23
N ILE A 44 -17.96 -6.58 14.32
CA ILE A 44 -19.21 -5.89 14.67
C ILE A 44 -20.40 -6.85 14.64
N VAL A 45 -20.54 -7.63 13.57
CA VAL A 45 -21.74 -8.43 13.32
C VAL A 45 -21.80 -9.65 14.21
N LEU A 46 -20.71 -10.39 14.40
CA LEU A 46 -20.77 -11.60 15.23
C LEU A 46 -21.09 -11.32 16.71
N PRO A 47 -20.50 -10.31 17.36
CA PRO A 47 -20.91 -9.91 18.72
C PRO A 47 -22.39 -9.47 18.81
N SER A 48 -22.93 -8.86 17.75
CA SER A 48 -24.37 -8.49 17.72
C SER A 48 -25.31 -9.70 17.79
N PHE A 49 -24.85 -10.87 17.33
CA PHE A 49 -25.58 -12.14 17.42
C PHE A 49 -25.22 -12.96 18.67
N GLY A 50 -24.46 -12.39 19.62
CA GLY A 50 -24.06 -13.09 20.84
C GLY A 50 -22.82 -13.99 20.66
N ILE A 51 -22.15 -13.94 19.51
CA ILE A 51 -20.97 -14.77 19.23
C ILE A 51 -19.71 -13.95 19.49
N SER A 52 -19.01 -14.26 20.58
CA SER A 52 -17.71 -13.66 20.90
C SER A 52 -16.62 -14.32 20.04
N MET A 53 -15.75 -13.54 19.39
CA MET A 53 -14.55 -14.04 18.70
C MET A 53 -13.33 -14.16 19.61
N ARG A 54 -13.50 -13.83 20.90
CA ARG A 54 -12.44 -13.89 21.92
C ARG A 54 -12.53 -15.19 22.71
N ASP A 55 -11.38 -15.75 23.02
CA ASP A 55 -11.27 -16.84 24.00
C ASP A 55 -11.50 -16.27 25.40
N THR A 56 -12.68 -16.52 25.96
CA THR A 56 -13.05 -16.06 27.30
C THR A 56 -12.39 -16.97 28.34
N THR A 57 -11.13 -16.70 28.69
CA THR A 57 -10.43 -17.43 29.76
C THR A 57 -10.66 -16.83 31.14
N ASN A 58 -11.18 -15.59 31.21
CA ASN A 58 -11.37 -14.87 32.47
C ASN A 58 -12.80 -15.01 33.02
N ILE A 59 -12.90 -15.57 34.22
CA ILE A 59 -14.13 -15.71 35.02
C ILE A 59 -14.80 -14.38 35.42
N THR A 60 -14.10 -13.24 35.33
CA THR A 60 -14.68 -11.90 35.59
C THR A 60 -15.28 -11.23 34.35
N ASP A 61 -15.34 -11.91 33.21
CA ASP A 61 -15.92 -11.36 32.00
C ASP A 61 -17.46 -11.23 32.14
N PRO A 62 -18.09 -10.09 31.78
CA PRO A 62 -19.52 -9.88 32.01
C PRO A 62 -20.47 -10.77 31.20
N GLY A 63 -19.95 -11.68 30.38
CA GLY A 63 -20.69 -12.62 29.55
C GLY A 63 -21.40 -12.02 28.32
N ARG A 64 -21.55 -10.68 28.24
CA ARG A 64 -22.09 -10.00 27.06
C ARG A 64 -20.98 -9.65 26.06
N PRO A 65 -21.05 -10.12 24.81
CA PRO A 65 -19.97 -9.93 23.83
C PRO A 65 -19.95 -8.51 23.26
N MET A 66 -18.82 -7.83 23.39
CA MET A 66 -18.56 -6.51 22.82
C MET A 66 -17.60 -6.60 21.62
N PRO A 67 -17.72 -5.69 20.63
CA PRO A 67 -16.76 -5.61 19.53
C PRO A 67 -15.31 -5.49 19.99
N LEU A 68 -15.08 -4.66 21.02
CA LEU A 68 -13.81 -4.51 21.70
C LEU A 68 -14.04 -4.51 23.20
N GLN A 69 -13.43 -5.43 23.94
CA GLN A 69 -13.49 -5.35 25.39
C GLN A 69 -12.49 -4.33 25.91
N THR A 70 -12.97 -3.34 26.65
CA THR A 70 -12.14 -2.38 27.36
C THR A 70 -12.75 -2.07 28.74
N TYR A 71 -11.97 -1.39 29.58
CA TYR A 71 -12.44 -0.91 30.86
C TYR A 71 -13.30 0.35 30.69
N TYR A 72 -14.38 0.43 31.46
CA TYR A 72 -15.31 1.55 31.49
C TYR A 72 -15.52 2.02 32.92
N ILE A 73 -15.63 3.34 33.09
CA ILE A 73 -15.86 4.00 34.40
C ILE A 73 -17.30 3.77 34.89
N TYR A 74 -18.19 3.34 33.99
CA TYR A 74 -19.59 3.03 34.27
C TYR A 74 -19.89 1.56 33.97
N ASP A 75 -21.01 1.08 34.52
CA ASP A 75 -21.46 -0.30 34.32
C ASP A 75 -22.09 -0.46 32.92
N VAL A 76 -21.32 -1.07 32.01
CA VAL A 76 -21.72 -1.33 30.61
C VAL A 76 -22.67 -2.51 30.49
N THR A 77 -22.86 -3.32 31.54
CA THR A 77 -23.72 -4.52 31.45
C THR A 77 -25.21 -4.19 31.43
N LYS A 78 -25.57 -2.99 31.90
CA LYS A 78 -26.94 -2.51 32.01
C LYS A 78 -27.43 -1.90 30.71
N SER A 79 -28.72 -2.09 30.43
CA SER A 79 -29.41 -1.37 29.35
C SER A 79 -29.88 -0.01 29.88
N PRO A 80 -29.74 1.10 29.13
CA PRO A 80 -29.31 1.22 27.72
C PRO A 80 -27.79 1.42 27.50
N GLN A 81 -26.98 1.40 28.56
CA GLN A 81 -25.54 1.73 28.48
C GLN A 81 -24.77 0.78 27.57
N TYR A 82 -25.12 -0.50 27.61
CA TYR A 82 -24.57 -1.52 26.71
C TYR A 82 -24.77 -1.15 25.25
N GLU A 83 -26.03 -0.92 24.86
CA GLU A 83 -26.41 -0.68 23.47
C GLU A 83 -25.77 0.61 22.93
N LEU A 84 -25.73 1.67 23.74
CA LEU A 84 -25.05 2.92 23.38
C LEU A 84 -23.54 2.74 23.20
N THR A 85 -22.90 1.97 24.08
CA THR A 85 -21.46 1.70 24.01
C THR A 85 -21.13 0.83 22.80
N PHE A 86 -21.97 -0.16 22.48
CA PHE A 86 -21.83 -1.01 21.31
C PHE A 86 -21.90 -0.21 20.01
N ILE A 87 -22.89 0.69 19.88
CA ILE A 87 -23.04 1.58 18.72
C ILE A 87 -21.82 2.50 18.61
N SER A 88 -21.38 3.08 19.72
CA SER A 88 -20.19 3.94 19.76
C SER A 88 -18.93 3.20 19.30
N GLN A 89 -18.69 1.98 19.79
CA GLN A 89 -17.56 1.16 19.34
C GLN A 89 -17.65 0.79 17.86
N SER A 90 -18.84 0.46 17.37
CA SER A 90 -19.05 0.12 15.96
C SER A 90 -18.71 1.28 15.04
N ILE A 91 -19.14 2.50 15.41
CA ILE A 91 -18.78 3.74 14.70
C ILE A 91 -17.27 3.97 14.76
N TYR A 92 -16.67 3.81 15.95
CA TYR A 92 -15.23 3.98 16.13
C TYR A 92 -14.41 3.03 15.26
N ILE A 93 -14.75 1.72 15.21
CA ILE A 93 -14.05 0.73 14.39
C ILE A 93 -14.07 1.13 12.91
N ILE A 94 -15.22 1.58 12.41
CA ILE A 94 -15.35 2.03 11.02
C ILE A 94 -14.46 3.25 10.75
N ILE A 95 -14.49 4.25 11.63
CA ILE A 95 -13.68 5.47 11.48
C ILE A 95 -12.18 5.16 11.56
N ALA A 96 -11.77 4.32 12.50
CA ALA A 96 -10.38 3.90 12.66
C ALA A 96 -9.88 3.17 11.41
N MET A 97 -10.69 2.25 10.87
CA MET A 97 -10.39 1.52 9.64
C MET A 97 -10.26 2.45 8.42
N MET A 98 -11.18 3.40 8.27
CA MET A 98 -11.10 4.40 7.20
C MET A 98 -9.84 5.27 7.31
N SER A 99 -9.50 5.69 8.53
CA SER A 99 -8.32 6.53 8.80
C SER A 99 -7.03 5.80 8.49
N TYR A 100 -6.91 4.54 8.91
CA TYR A 100 -5.77 3.68 8.61
C TYR A 100 -5.63 3.45 7.09
N SER A 101 -6.71 2.99 6.45
CA SER A 101 -6.70 2.69 5.01
C SER A 101 -6.44 3.93 4.15
N GLY A 102 -6.83 5.12 4.63
CA GLY A 102 -6.59 6.38 3.93
C GLY A 102 -5.11 6.65 3.67
N ILE A 103 -4.23 6.33 4.64
CA ILE A 103 -2.79 6.53 4.53
C ILE A 103 -2.18 5.57 3.50
N ASP A 104 -2.58 4.29 3.56
CA ASP A 104 -2.19 3.23 2.62
C ASP A 104 -2.58 3.61 1.17
N ASN A 105 -3.83 4.04 1.00
CA ASN A 105 -4.38 4.40 -0.30
C ASN A 105 -3.71 5.60 -0.91
N PHE A 106 -3.37 6.60 -0.09
CA PHE A 106 -2.65 7.76 -0.57
C PHE A 106 -1.29 7.36 -1.13
N LEU A 107 -0.53 6.51 -0.44
CA LEU A 107 0.74 5.99 -0.96
C LEU A 107 0.55 5.25 -2.29
N GLY A 108 -0.42 4.34 -2.34
CA GLY A 108 -0.74 3.60 -3.57
C GLY A 108 -1.05 4.52 -4.74
N LEU A 109 -1.92 5.51 -4.55
CA LEU A 109 -2.28 6.49 -5.59
C LEU A 109 -1.07 7.30 -6.07
N LEU A 110 -0.20 7.73 -5.16
CA LEU A 110 1.03 8.46 -5.49
C LEU A 110 1.99 7.61 -6.33
N VAL A 111 2.25 6.37 -5.90
CA VAL A 111 3.14 5.44 -6.60
C VAL A 111 2.60 5.13 -8.00
N PHE A 112 1.30 4.82 -8.13
CA PHE A 112 0.70 4.54 -9.44
C PHE A 112 0.66 5.77 -10.36
N HIS A 113 0.44 6.97 -9.82
CA HIS A 113 0.56 8.21 -10.59
C HIS A 113 1.97 8.39 -11.15
N ILE A 114 2.99 8.22 -10.31
CA ILE A 114 4.40 8.30 -10.71
C ILE A 114 4.71 7.24 -11.77
N CYS A 115 4.26 6.01 -11.57
CA CYS A 115 4.43 4.93 -12.55
C CYS A 115 3.80 5.28 -13.90
N GLY A 116 2.63 5.94 -13.92
CA GLY A 116 2.03 6.46 -15.14
C GLY A 116 2.85 7.57 -15.80
N GLN A 117 3.45 8.47 -15.01
CA GLN A 117 4.35 9.50 -15.53
C GLN A 117 5.65 8.91 -16.09
N LEU A 118 6.19 7.86 -15.46
CA LEU A 118 7.34 7.11 -15.94
C LEU A 118 7.00 6.37 -17.24
N ASP A 119 5.83 5.73 -17.36
CA ASP A 119 5.40 5.11 -18.62
C ASP A 119 5.31 6.15 -19.77
N ILE A 120 4.76 7.34 -19.51
CA ILE A 120 4.72 8.43 -20.52
C ILE A 120 6.14 8.86 -20.91
N LEU A 121 7.01 9.05 -19.91
CA LEU A 121 8.41 9.41 -20.14
C LEU A 121 9.12 8.34 -20.98
N LYS A 122 8.90 7.06 -20.67
CA LYS A 122 9.43 5.92 -21.43
C LYS A 122 8.98 5.99 -22.89
N ASN A 123 7.69 6.17 -23.14
CA ASN A 123 7.14 6.22 -24.51
C ASN A 123 7.72 7.39 -25.31
N ARG A 124 7.96 8.53 -24.67
CA ARG A 124 8.63 9.68 -25.29
C ARG A 124 10.09 9.39 -25.61
N LEU A 125 10.83 8.75 -24.70
CA LEU A 125 12.22 8.34 -24.92
C LEU A 125 12.34 7.33 -26.07
N THR A 126 11.46 6.33 -26.14
CA THR A 126 11.50 5.30 -27.19
C THR A 126 11.17 5.84 -28.58
N ASN A 127 10.41 6.93 -28.66
CA ASN A 127 9.98 7.55 -29.93
C ASN A 127 10.83 8.77 -30.33
N LEU A 128 11.97 9.01 -29.68
CA LEU A 128 12.85 10.16 -29.97
C LEU A 128 13.27 10.24 -31.44
N ASP A 129 13.61 9.11 -32.07
CA ASP A 129 14.11 9.04 -33.46
C ASP A 129 13.10 9.53 -34.51
N LYS A 130 11.80 9.49 -34.19
CA LYS A 130 10.73 9.89 -35.13
C LYS A 130 10.47 11.39 -35.14
N CYS A 131 11.12 12.16 -34.26
CA CYS A 131 10.85 13.56 -34.05
C CYS A 131 11.96 14.46 -34.62
N LYS A 132 11.59 15.41 -35.49
CA LYS A 132 12.51 16.43 -36.04
C LYS A 132 13.20 17.29 -34.96
N ASN A 133 12.64 17.36 -33.74
CA ASN A 133 13.15 18.14 -32.60
C ASN A 133 13.58 17.24 -31.42
N SER A 134 14.27 16.13 -31.71
CA SER A 134 14.74 15.15 -30.73
C SER A 134 15.47 15.76 -29.53
N HIS A 135 16.38 16.72 -29.75
CA HIS A 135 17.13 17.38 -28.67
C HIS A 135 16.23 18.15 -27.67
N LYS A 136 15.23 18.89 -28.15
CA LYS A 136 14.30 19.64 -27.28
C LYS A 136 13.41 18.69 -26.46
N ILE A 137 12.99 17.59 -27.09
CA ILE A 137 12.18 16.54 -26.43
C ILE A 137 13.02 15.82 -25.37
N LEU A 138 14.27 15.47 -25.68
CA LEU A 138 15.19 14.83 -24.75
C LEU A 138 15.44 15.70 -23.51
N ASN A 139 15.71 16.99 -23.68
CA ASN A 139 15.87 17.92 -22.55
C ASN A 139 14.61 18.01 -21.68
N SER A 140 13.43 17.99 -22.31
CA SER A 140 12.15 17.94 -21.60
C SER A 140 11.99 16.63 -20.82
N CYS A 141 12.37 15.49 -21.42
CA CYS A 141 12.37 14.18 -20.77
C CYS A 141 13.30 14.15 -19.55
N ILE A 142 14.52 14.68 -19.65
CA ILE A 142 15.48 14.75 -18.53
C ILE A 142 14.95 15.62 -17.39
N THR A 143 14.41 16.80 -17.73
CA THR A 143 13.80 17.71 -16.76
C THR A 143 12.64 17.04 -16.04
N ARG A 144 11.80 16.29 -16.78
CA ARG A 144 10.68 15.55 -16.21
C ARG A 144 11.14 14.38 -15.35
N HIS A 145 12.15 13.62 -15.79
CA HIS A 145 12.72 12.52 -15.01
C HIS A 145 13.27 13.01 -13.67
N ARG A 146 14.04 14.11 -13.68
CA ARG A 146 14.58 14.74 -12.46
C ARG A 146 13.46 15.19 -11.52
N ARG A 147 12.38 15.77 -12.06
CA ARG A 147 11.19 16.15 -11.28
C ARG A 147 10.53 14.93 -10.64
N LEU A 148 10.39 13.82 -11.38
CA LEU A 148 9.79 12.59 -10.87
C LEU A 148 10.65 11.95 -9.77
N LEU A 149 11.96 11.88 -9.95
CA LEU A 149 12.88 11.38 -8.92
C LEU A 149 12.78 12.19 -7.64
N ARG A 150 12.76 13.53 -7.73
CA ARG A 150 12.57 14.40 -6.56
C ARG A 150 11.26 14.10 -5.83
N VAL A 151 10.20 13.78 -6.56
CA VAL A 151 8.90 13.45 -5.94
C VAL A 151 8.98 12.10 -5.26
N ILE A 152 9.66 11.12 -5.86
CA ILE A 152 9.89 9.83 -5.22
C ILE A 152 10.69 10.02 -3.92
N ASP A 153 11.74 10.86 -3.95
CA ASP A 153 12.52 11.18 -2.75
C ASP A 153 11.63 11.81 -1.65
N ILE A 154 10.72 12.74 -2.01
CA ILE A 154 9.76 13.33 -1.05
C ILE A 154 8.81 12.28 -0.47
N ILE A 155 8.29 11.37 -1.30
CA ILE A 155 7.39 10.30 -0.85
C ILE A 155 8.14 9.38 0.11
N GLU A 156 9.34 9.00 -0.27
CA GLU A 156 10.18 8.11 0.52
C GLU A 156 10.53 8.76 1.86
N ASP A 157 10.96 10.01 1.91
CA ASP A 157 11.22 10.72 3.17
C ASP A 157 9.95 10.85 4.05
N THR A 158 8.79 11.08 3.44
CA THR A 158 7.51 11.21 4.17
C THR A 158 7.07 9.88 4.78
N TYR A 159 7.19 8.78 4.01
CA TYR A 159 6.72 7.46 4.43
C TYR A 159 7.78 6.63 5.15
N ASN A 160 9.06 7.01 5.10
CA ASN A 160 10.17 6.22 5.62
C ASN A 160 9.98 5.79 7.08
N VAL A 161 9.63 6.73 7.96
CA VAL A 161 9.40 6.46 9.39
C VAL A 161 8.08 5.74 9.61
N ILE A 162 7.03 6.08 8.84
CA ILE A 162 5.72 5.42 8.91
C ILE A 162 5.86 3.93 8.57
N LEU A 163 6.58 3.61 7.48
CA LEU A 163 6.85 2.25 7.04
C LEU A 163 7.68 1.49 8.08
N LEU A 164 8.63 2.14 8.77
CA LEU A 164 9.36 1.47 9.86
C LEU A 164 8.42 0.99 10.97
N PHE A 165 7.59 1.90 11.52
CA PHE A 165 6.65 1.54 12.58
C PHE A 165 5.64 0.51 12.10
N LEU A 166 5.21 0.60 10.85
CA LEU A 166 4.30 -0.36 10.25
C LEU A 166 4.91 -1.77 10.14
N PHE A 167 6.17 -1.90 9.74
CA PHE A 167 6.84 -3.20 9.67
C PHE A 167 7.10 -3.78 11.06
N VAL A 168 7.45 -2.96 12.06
CA VAL A 168 7.52 -3.39 13.46
C VAL A 168 6.15 -3.87 13.94
N TYR A 169 5.08 -3.16 13.59
CA TYR A 169 3.71 -3.56 13.89
C TYR A 169 3.36 -4.92 13.26
N PHE A 170 3.66 -5.12 11.97
CA PHE A 170 3.46 -6.42 11.32
C PHE A 170 4.28 -7.54 11.97
N ALA A 171 5.53 -7.30 12.33
CA ALA A 171 6.37 -8.30 13.00
C ALA A 171 5.78 -8.73 14.35
N ILE A 172 5.32 -7.77 15.16
CA ILE A 172 4.64 -8.05 16.44
C ILE A 172 3.36 -8.84 16.21
N LEU A 173 2.54 -8.44 15.23
CA LEU A 173 1.33 -9.18 14.90
C LEU A 173 1.63 -10.62 14.45
N PHE A 174 2.58 -10.82 13.53
CA PHE A 174 2.94 -12.17 13.08
C PHE A 174 3.46 -13.03 14.23
N ALA A 175 4.21 -12.47 15.19
CA ALA A 175 4.64 -13.21 16.37
C ALA A 175 3.44 -13.66 17.22
N PHE A 176 2.48 -12.77 17.50
CA PHE A 176 1.28 -13.14 18.26
C PHE A 176 0.38 -14.13 17.51
N TYR A 177 0.16 -13.92 16.21
CA TYR A 177 -0.63 -14.86 15.40
C TYR A 177 0.07 -16.20 15.25
N GLY A 178 1.41 -16.23 15.12
CA GLY A 178 2.20 -17.45 15.13
C GLY A 178 2.06 -18.23 16.44
N PHE A 179 2.12 -17.54 17.59
CA PHE A 179 1.82 -18.15 18.88
C PHE A 179 0.39 -18.70 18.95
N ARG A 180 -0.60 -17.96 18.40
CA ARG A 180 -1.99 -18.41 18.34
C ARG A 180 -2.19 -19.66 17.48
N ILE A 181 -1.40 -19.85 16.42
CA ILE A 181 -1.44 -21.10 15.65
C ILE A 181 -1.05 -22.29 16.55
N ILE A 182 -0.05 -22.12 17.41
CA ILE A 182 0.39 -23.19 18.32
C ILE A 182 -0.72 -23.54 19.31
N THR A 183 -1.36 -22.54 19.92
CA THR A 183 -2.48 -22.78 20.85
C THR A 183 -3.68 -23.42 20.14
N LEU A 184 -3.93 -23.06 18.89
CA LEU A 184 -4.99 -23.65 18.06
C LEU A 184 -4.76 -25.17 17.87
N PHE A 185 -3.51 -25.60 17.70
CA PHE A 185 -3.18 -27.03 17.57
C PHE A 185 -3.38 -27.79 18.88
N ASP A 186 -3.11 -27.15 20.02
CA ASP A 186 -3.29 -27.76 21.35
C ASP A 186 -4.77 -27.93 21.72
N GLU A 187 -5.62 -26.96 21.33
CA GLU A 187 -7.07 -27.00 21.54
C GLU A 187 -7.81 -28.04 20.66
N GLY A 188 -7.18 -28.50 19.57
CA GLY A 188 -7.69 -29.54 18.69
C GLY A 188 -9.04 -29.20 18.04
N ASN A 189 -10.01 -30.11 18.12
CA ASN A 189 -11.35 -29.93 17.51
C ASN A 189 -12.33 -29.10 18.37
N ASN A 190 -11.89 -28.50 19.47
CA ASN A 190 -12.77 -27.78 20.39
C ASN A 190 -13.12 -26.35 19.93
N ILE A 191 -12.52 -25.87 18.83
CA ILE A 191 -12.70 -24.51 18.32
C ILE A 191 -13.91 -24.43 17.39
N SER A 192 -14.76 -23.42 17.60
CA SER A 192 -15.89 -23.13 16.72
C SER A 192 -15.43 -22.77 15.30
N PHE A 193 -16.15 -23.24 14.28
CA PHE A 193 -15.89 -22.91 12.88
C PHE A 193 -15.81 -21.39 12.64
N SER A 194 -16.64 -20.60 13.34
CA SER A 194 -16.63 -19.14 13.24
C SER A 194 -15.30 -18.50 13.69
N HIS A 195 -14.70 -19.02 14.77
CA HIS A 195 -13.39 -18.57 15.25
C HIS A 195 -12.28 -18.92 14.25
N LEU A 196 -12.33 -20.13 13.68
CA LEU A 196 -11.35 -20.56 12.67
C LEU A 196 -11.40 -19.66 11.43
N VAL A 197 -12.61 -19.36 10.94
CA VAL A 197 -12.79 -18.45 9.78
C VAL A 197 -12.32 -17.04 10.11
N TYR A 198 -12.66 -16.52 11.29
CA TYR A 198 -12.20 -15.20 11.74
C TYR A 198 -10.67 -15.14 11.82
N PHE A 199 -10.05 -16.14 12.45
CA PHE A 199 -8.61 -16.27 12.57
C PHE A 199 -7.94 -16.29 11.19
N ALA A 200 -8.38 -17.19 10.30
CA ALA A 200 -7.86 -17.29 8.94
C ALA A 200 -8.03 -15.98 8.15
N SER A 201 -9.20 -15.33 8.26
CA SER A 201 -9.47 -14.06 7.59
C SER A 201 -8.52 -12.95 8.07
N THR A 202 -8.18 -12.94 9.36
CA THR A 202 -7.29 -11.92 9.92
C THR A 202 -5.84 -12.16 9.52
N VAL A 203 -5.38 -13.42 9.52
CA VAL A 203 -4.03 -13.76 9.02
C VAL A 203 -3.89 -13.38 7.54
N ILE A 204 -4.88 -13.72 6.71
CA ILE A 204 -4.91 -13.33 5.29
C ILE A 204 -4.89 -11.82 5.14
N ASN A 205 -5.64 -11.09 5.96
CA ASN A 205 -5.68 -9.62 5.92
C ASN A 205 -4.30 -9.01 6.22
N ILE A 206 -3.67 -9.40 7.32
CA ILE A 206 -2.35 -8.88 7.73
C ILE A 206 -1.30 -9.17 6.65
N PHE A 207 -1.29 -10.41 6.15
CA PHE A 207 -0.36 -10.84 5.10
C PHE A 207 -0.59 -10.09 3.78
N ALA A 208 -1.85 -9.92 3.37
CA ALA A 208 -2.21 -9.18 2.17
C ALA A 208 -1.78 -7.70 2.27
N HIS A 209 -2.02 -7.04 3.40
CA HIS A 209 -1.60 -5.65 3.59
C HIS A 209 -0.08 -5.48 3.52
N MET A 210 0.69 -6.33 4.21
CA MET A 210 2.16 -6.30 4.09
C MET A 210 2.61 -6.53 2.64
N CYS A 211 2.01 -7.50 1.94
CA CYS A 211 2.30 -7.79 0.54
C CYS A 211 2.06 -6.57 -0.36
N LEU A 212 0.95 -5.84 -0.16
CA LEU A 212 0.64 -4.65 -0.93
C LEU A 212 1.72 -3.57 -0.81
N TYR A 213 2.25 -3.33 0.40
CA TYR A 213 3.34 -2.38 0.61
C TYR A 213 4.59 -2.77 -0.16
N CYS A 214 5.03 -4.02 -0.03
CA CYS A 214 6.18 -4.55 -0.74
C CYS A 214 5.97 -4.55 -2.27
N ALA A 215 4.76 -4.86 -2.73
CA ALA A 215 4.42 -4.88 -4.15
C ALA A 215 4.43 -3.47 -4.74
N LEU A 216 3.95 -2.47 -4.01
CA LEU A 216 4.03 -1.07 -4.43
C LEU A 216 5.49 -0.62 -4.59
N GLY A 217 6.35 -0.95 -3.63
CA GLY A 217 7.78 -0.66 -3.73
C GLY A 217 8.45 -1.36 -4.91
N GLU A 218 8.15 -2.64 -5.11
CA GLU A 218 8.66 -3.43 -6.26
C GLU A 218 8.22 -2.84 -7.60
N ILE A 219 6.93 -2.47 -7.73
CA ILE A 219 6.39 -1.82 -8.93
C ILE A 219 7.13 -0.52 -9.22
N LEU A 220 7.39 0.30 -8.20
CA LEU A 220 8.11 1.56 -8.37
C LEU A 220 9.56 1.34 -8.85
N VAL A 221 10.28 0.40 -8.23
CA VAL A 221 11.64 0.00 -8.62
C VAL A 221 11.65 -0.47 -10.07
N ALA A 222 10.76 -1.40 -10.42
CA ALA A 222 10.66 -1.95 -11.76
C ALA A 222 10.35 -0.87 -12.81
N GLN A 223 9.54 0.14 -12.47
CA GLN A 223 9.24 1.25 -13.36
C GLN A 223 10.41 2.20 -13.56
N CYS A 224 11.18 2.49 -12.51
CA CYS A 224 12.40 3.28 -12.64
C CYS A 224 13.43 2.56 -13.54
N ASN A 225 13.59 1.24 -13.38
CA ASN A 225 14.50 0.45 -14.21
C ASN A 225 14.09 0.45 -15.70
N LYS A 226 12.79 0.46 -16.02
CA LYS A 226 12.33 0.56 -17.42
C LYS A 226 12.77 1.85 -18.10
N ILE A 227 12.92 2.95 -17.37
CA ILE A 227 13.46 4.21 -17.92
C ILE A 227 14.93 4.05 -18.27
N TYR A 228 15.71 3.43 -17.38
CA TYR A 228 17.12 3.13 -17.63
C TYR A 228 17.30 2.30 -18.91
N TYR A 229 16.56 1.20 -19.06
CA TYR A 229 16.62 0.36 -20.27
C TYR A 229 16.14 1.08 -21.54
N ALA A 230 15.14 1.96 -21.43
CA ALA A 230 14.69 2.76 -22.57
C ALA A 230 15.75 3.75 -23.06
N ALA A 231 16.52 4.35 -22.14
CA ALA A 231 17.65 5.20 -22.52
C ALA A 231 18.84 4.37 -23.05
N TYR A 232 19.14 3.23 -22.40
CA TYR A 232 20.21 2.33 -22.83
C TYR A 232 19.98 1.74 -24.23
N SER A 233 18.75 1.45 -24.62
CA SER A 233 18.48 0.91 -25.97
C SER A 233 18.65 1.95 -27.10
N LYS A 234 18.85 3.23 -26.78
CA LYS A 234 18.90 4.33 -27.77
C LYS A 234 20.22 5.08 -27.81
N TRP A 235 21.15 4.87 -26.88
CA TRP A 235 22.34 5.72 -26.78
C TRP A 235 23.22 5.71 -28.04
N TYR A 236 23.27 4.57 -28.76
CA TYR A 236 24.13 4.35 -29.93
C TYR A 236 23.53 4.86 -31.25
N THR A 237 22.23 5.16 -31.31
CA THR A 237 21.57 5.70 -32.51
C THR A 237 21.48 7.22 -32.52
N MET A 238 21.94 7.87 -31.45
CA MET A 238 21.74 9.31 -31.20
C MET A 238 22.97 10.13 -31.58
N ASN A 239 22.77 11.41 -31.86
CA ASN A 239 23.86 12.33 -32.15
C ASN A 239 24.68 12.62 -30.87
N SER A 240 25.96 12.98 -31.01
CA SER A 240 26.90 13.16 -29.89
C SER A 240 26.34 13.99 -28.71
N LYS A 241 25.66 15.11 -28.99
CA LYS A 241 25.05 15.98 -27.96
C LYS A 241 23.86 15.32 -27.23
N GLU A 242 23.10 14.49 -27.92
CA GLU A 242 21.96 13.75 -27.36
C GLU A 242 22.45 12.54 -26.56
N THR A 243 23.52 11.88 -27.02
CA THR A 243 24.19 10.80 -26.29
C THR A 243 24.71 11.28 -24.93
N GLN A 244 25.34 12.46 -24.85
CA GLN A 244 25.76 13.04 -23.56
C GLN A 244 24.58 13.25 -22.60
N ASN A 245 23.46 13.76 -23.10
CA ASN A 245 22.25 13.98 -22.32
C ASN A 245 21.60 12.67 -21.86
N LEU A 246 21.56 11.65 -22.71
CA LEU A 246 21.10 10.29 -22.36
C LEU A 246 22.01 9.63 -21.33
N LEU A 247 23.33 9.84 -21.41
CA LEU A 247 24.29 9.30 -20.45
C LEU A 247 23.98 9.79 -19.03
N ILE A 248 23.62 11.06 -18.85
CA ILE A 248 23.21 11.60 -17.54
C ILE A 248 21.99 10.85 -16.99
N LEU A 249 21.00 10.58 -17.86
CA LEU A 249 19.80 9.83 -17.49
C LEU A 249 20.15 8.38 -17.12
N MET A 250 21.04 7.75 -17.87
CA MET A 250 21.52 6.39 -17.58
C MET A 250 22.31 6.31 -16.28
N ILE A 251 23.23 7.25 -16.01
CA ILE A 251 24.01 7.32 -14.77
C ILE A 251 23.08 7.51 -13.56
N ARG A 252 22.01 8.30 -13.69
CA ARG A 252 21.04 8.44 -12.61
C ARG A 252 20.15 7.20 -12.47
N GLY A 253 19.72 6.63 -13.59
CA GLY A 253 18.85 5.46 -13.64
C GLY A 253 19.52 4.15 -13.24
N SER A 254 20.86 4.07 -13.26
CA SER A 254 21.61 2.92 -12.75
C SER A 254 21.64 2.87 -11.22
N LYS A 255 21.34 4.00 -10.56
CA LYS A 255 21.16 4.02 -9.10
C LYS A 255 19.74 3.54 -8.79
N PRO A 256 19.57 2.45 -8.03
CA PRO A 256 18.24 1.95 -7.72
C PRO A 256 17.49 2.96 -6.85
N VAL A 257 16.17 3.01 -7.05
CA VAL A 257 15.25 3.91 -6.34
C VAL A 257 14.32 3.03 -5.51
N TYR A 258 14.48 3.07 -4.19
CA TYR A 258 13.72 2.26 -3.25
C TYR A 258 12.84 3.14 -2.37
N LEU A 259 11.66 2.63 -2.02
CA LEU A 259 11.02 3.02 -0.76
C LEU A 259 11.71 2.24 0.36
N THR A 260 11.98 2.87 1.50
CA THR A 260 12.67 2.20 2.62
C THR A 260 11.86 2.28 3.90
N ALA A 261 12.08 1.31 4.78
CA ALA A 261 11.60 1.32 6.15
C ALA A 261 12.73 1.79 7.06
N GLY A 262 12.62 3.00 7.59
CA GLY A 262 13.60 3.60 8.51
C GLY A 262 15.01 3.80 7.94
N LYS A 263 15.18 3.85 6.61
CA LYS A 263 16.47 3.74 5.91
C LYS A 263 17.27 2.46 6.24
N VAL A 264 16.64 1.46 6.86
CA VAL A 264 17.29 0.20 7.27
C VAL A 264 17.29 -0.80 6.13
N PHE A 265 16.12 -1.01 5.51
CA PHE A 265 15.95 -1.97 4.41
C PHE A 265 14.94 -1.45 3.37
N PRO A 266 15.06 -1.89 2.11
CA PRO A 266 14.13 -1.51 1.05
C PRO A 266 12.81 -2.27 1.20
N VAL A 267 11.69 -1.61 0.92
CA VAL A 267 10.36 -2.21 0.91
C VAL A 267 10.13 -2.81 -0.47
N THR A 268 10.48 -4.08 -0.64
CA THR A 268 10.45 -4.83 -1.91
C THR A 268 9.85 -6.21 -1.70
N MET A 269 9.58 -6.92 -2.80
CA MET A 269 9.06 -8.29 -2.69
C MET A 269 10.09 -9.27 -2.11
N ALA A 270 11.39 -8.97 -2.23
CA ALA A 270 12.43 -9.73 -1.56
C ALA A 270 12.31 -9.63 -0.02
N THR A 271 12.05 -8.42 0.51
CA THR A 271 11.83 -8.19 1.94
C THR A 271 10.56 -8.88 2.43
N PHE A 272 9.51 -8.95 1.61
CA PHE A 272 8.30 -9.69 1.95
C PHE A 272 8.53 -11.20 2.11
N CYS A 273 9.40 -11.77 1.29
CA CYS A 273 9.72 -13.20 1.32
C CYS A 273 10.77 -13.58 2.38
N SER A 274 11.37 -12.60 3.06
CA SER A 274 12.39 -12.81 4.10
C SER A 274 11.74 -12.95 5.47
#